data_AF-A0A7C0ZHV9-F1
#
_entry.id   AF-A0A7C0ZHV9-F1
#
_cell.length_a   1.000
_cell.length_b   1.000
_cell.length_c   1.000
_cell.angle_alpha   90.00
_cell.angle_beta   90.00
_cell.angle_gamma   90.00
#
_symmetry.space_group_name_H-M   'P 1'
#
loop_
_entity.id
_entity.type
_entity.pdbx_description
1 polymer ?
#
loop_
_entity_poly.entity_id
_entity_poly.type
_entity_poly.pdbx_seq_one_letter_code
_entity_poly.pdbx_strand_id
1 'polypeptide(L)'
;MVVNVHPADLRLVEGGRRKYVGIHVVRDAILAGEKELRSTTHIVREEVDHGEILVVSEPVEVRLEHGLEELLRDRELLESVVSSHQQRLKEKGDWVIYPLTIQLISQGRFALLDGVVYLDGEPLPEGLVLGG
;
A
#
# COMPACT_ATOMS: atom_id res chain seq x y z
N MET A 1 -18.60 -7.98 0.56
CA MET A 1 -17.40 -7.13 0.45
C MET A 1 -16.26 -7.98 -0.07
N VAL A 2 -15.52 -7.50 -1.07
CA VAL A 2 -14.29 -8.15 -1.56
C VAL A 2 -13.14 -7.22 -1.18
N VAL A 3 -12.06 -7.80 -0.66
CA VAL A 3 -10.89 -7.05 -0.18
C VAL A 3 -9.67 -7.50 -0.96
N ASN A 4 -8.81 -6.54 -1.30
CA ASN A 4 -7.51 -6.78 -1.92
C ASN A 4 -6.41 -6.17 -1.07
N VAL A 5 -5.18 -6.67 -1.22
CA VAL A 5 -3.96 -6.05 -0.71
C VAL A 5 -3.16 -5.48 -1.88
N HIS A 6 -2.73 -4.24 -1.75
CA HIS A 6 -2.00 -3.50 -2.77
C HIS A 6 -0.64 -3.05 -2.21
N PRO A 7 0.48 -3.28 -2.93
CA PRO A 7 1.82 -2.98 -2.43
C PRO A 7 2.22 -1.50 -2.64
N ALA A 8 1.34 -0.57 -2.26
CA ALA A 8 1.62 0.86 -2.19
C ALA A 8 0.75 1.57 -1.13
N ASP A 9 1.16 2.78 -0.73
CA ASP A 9 0.35 3.67 0.10
C ASP A 9 -0.74 4.34 -0.76
N LEU A 10 -1.97 3.82 -0.70
CA LEU A 10 -3.09 4.34 -1.49
C LEU A 10 -3.64 5.67 -0.98
N ARG A 11 -3.08 6.22 0.12
CA ARG A 11 -3.39 7.57 0.59
C ARG A 11 -2.64 8.64 -0.20
N LEU A 12 -1.55 8.28 -0.88
CA LEU A 12 -0.77 9.22 -1.68
C LEU A 12 -1.55 9.62 -2.93
N VAL A 13 -1.75 10.92 -3.11
CA VAL A 13 -2.52 11.52 -4.21
C VAL A 13 -1.65 12.48 -5.00
N GLU A 14 -1.70 12.37 -6.33
CA GLU A 14 -1.05 13.27 -7.28
C GLU A 14 -2.05 13.64 -8.39
N GLY A 15 -2.16 14.93 -8.73
CA GLY A 15 -3.12 15.40 -9.74
C GLY A 15 -4.58 15.07 -9.42
N GLY A 16 -4.93 14.94 -8.13
CA GLY A 16 -6.29 14.59 -7.68
C GLY A 16 -6.65 13.10 -7.79
N ARG A 17 -5.67 12.23 -8.10
CA ARG A 17 -5.86 10.77 -8.20
C ARG A 17 -4.83 10.04 -7.34
N ARG A 18 -5.12 8.81 -6.94
CA ARG A 18 -4.15 7.97 -6.22
C ARG A 18 -2.90 7.78 -7.08
N LYS A 19 -1.73 8.03 -6.48
CA LYS A 19 -0.45 8.10 -7.20
C LYS A 19 0.02 6.73 -7.70
N TYR A 20 -0.10 5.71 -6.86
CA TYR A 20 0.47 4.38 -7.10
C TYR A 20 -0.63 3.31 -7.22
N VAL A 21 -1.27 3.23 -8.39
CA VAL A 21 -2.31 2.24 -8.70
C VAL A 21 -1.88 1.33 -9.84
N GLY A 22 -2.43 0.11 -9.90
CA GLY A 22 -2.12 -0.86 -10.94
C GLY A 22 -0.84 -1.65 -10.67
N ILE A 23 -0.02 -1.85 -11.70
CA ILE A 23 1.14 -2.76 -11.66
C ILE A 23 2.46 -1.99 -11.55
N HIS A 24 3.52 -2.68 -11.12
CA HIS A 24 4.87 -2.11 -10.95
C HIS A 24 4.98 -0.94 -9.96
N VAL A 25 3.98 -0.73 -9.11
CA VAL A 25 3.93 0.39 -8.16
C VAL A 25 5.13 0.50 -7.22
N VAL A 26 5.75 -0.63 -6.84
CA VAL A 26 6.98 -0.62 -6.03
C VAL A 26 8.15 -0.01 -6.80
N ARG A 27 8.30 -0.35 -8.09
CA ARG A 27 9.31 0.25 -8.96
C ARG A 27 9.06 1.74 -9.12
N ASP A 28 7.81 2.11 -9.38
CA ASP A 28 7.46 3.50 -9.66
C ASP A 28 7.68 4.37 -8.41
N ALA A 29 7.35 3.87 -7.21
CA ALA A 29 7.63 4.54 -5.94
C ALA A 29 9.15 4.72 -5.70
N ILE A 30 9.96 3.67 -5.95
CA ILE A 30 11.42 3.77 -5.83
C ILE A 30 11.98 4.82 -6.80
N LEU A 31 11.56 4.79 -8.07
CA LEU A 31 12.02 5.73 -9.09
C LEU A 31 11.54 7.17 -8.86
N ALA A 32 10.38 7.33 -8.23
CA ALA A 32 9.87 8.63 -7.76
C ALA A 32 10.63 9.16 -6.53
N GLY A 33 11.54 8.36 -5.95
CA GLY A 33 12.40 8.77 -4.84
C GLY A 33 11.74 8.66 -3.47
N GLU A 34 10.62 7.94 -3.34
CA GLU A 34 9.96 7.68 -2.06
C GLU A 34 10.94 7.04 -1.07
N LYS A 35 10.86 7.47 0.19
CA LYS A 35 11.76 6.98 1.25
C LYS A 35 11.22 5.76 1.97
N GLU A 36 9.94 5.50 1.80
CA GLU A 36 9.23 4.43 2.48
C GLU A 36 8.20 3.83 1.52
N LEU A 37 7.96 2.53 1.67
CA LEU A 37 6.89 1.80 1.03
C LEU A 37 5.90 1.34 2.09
N ARG A 38 4.63 1.27 1.73
CA ARG A 38 3.57 0.70 2.58
C ARG A 38 2.70 -0.21 1.73
N SER A 39 2.05 -1.15 2.39
CA SER A 39 0.99 -1.95 1.81
C SER A 39 -0.35 -1.41 2.29
N THR A 40 -1.37 -1.55 1.46
CA THR A 40 -2.72 -1.10 1.79
C THR A 40 -3.72 -2.21 1.50
N THR A 41 -4.59 -2.53 2.45
CA THR A 41 -5.82 -3.27 2.15
C THR A 41 -6.95 -2.32 1.83
N HIS A 42 -7.73 -2.64 0.81
CA HIS A 42 -8.84 -1.81 0.37
C HIS A 42 -10.02 -2.65 -0.13
N ILE A 43 -11.20 -2.04 -0.16
CA ILE A 43 -12.37 -2.66 -0.76
C ILE A 43 -12.21 -2.65 -2.29
N VAL A 44 -12.52 -3.75 -2.96
CA VAL A 44 -12.49 -3.82 -4.42
C VAL A 44 -13.71 -3.10 -5.00
N ARG A 45 -13.45 -2.21 -5.97
CA ARG A 45 -14.43 -1.44 -6.75
C ARG A 45 -14.17 -1.63 -8.24
N GLU A 46 -15.03 -1.06 -9.08
CA GLU A 46 -14.84 -1.08 -10.54
C GLU A 46 -13.55 -0.38 -10.97
N GLU A 47 -13.21 0.72 -10.30
CA GLU A 47 -11.96 1.43 -10.51
C GLU A 47 -10.83 0.77 -9.71
N VAL A 48 -9.76 0.39 -10.41
CA VAL A 48 -8.62 -0.39 -9.90
C VAL A 48 -7.92 0.34 -8.76
N ASP A 49 -7.79 -0.30 -7.59
CA ASP A 49 -7.13 0.26 -6.40
C ASP A 49 -7.68 1.62 -5.95
N HIS A 50 -8.96 1.91 -6.23
CA HIS A 50 -9.63 3.18 -5.89
C HIS A 50 -10.70 3.04 -4.79
N GLY A 51 -10.96 1.82 -4.32
CA GLY A 51 -11.90 1.62 -3.22
C GLY A 51 -11.39 2.09 -1.86
N GLU A 52 -12.27 2.08 -0.88
CA GLU A 52 -12.05 2.62 0.45
C GLU A 52 -10.94 1.84 1.17
N ILE A 53 -10.08 2.58 1.86
CA ILE A 53 -8.89 2.05 2.54
C ILE A 53 -9.31 1.45 3.89
N LEU A 54 -8.84 0.24 4.18
CA LEU A 54 -9.14 -0.48 5.42
C LEU A 54 -7.96 -0.40 6.39
N VAL A 55 -6.79 -0.91 5.99
CA VAL A 55 -5.57 -0.93 6.82
C VAL A 55 -4.37 -0.54 5.96
N VAL A 56 -3.49 0.28 6.51
CA VAL A 56 -2.19 0.65 5.91
C VAL A 56 -1.09 0.14 6.83
N SER A 57 -0.10 -0.54 6.25
CA SER A 57 1.00 -1.13 7.02
C SER A 57 1.91 -0.08 7.66
N GLU A 58 2.73 -0.54 8.60
CA GLU A 58 3.93 0.19 9.01
C GLU A 58 4.82 0.50 7.80
N PRO A 59 5.61 1.58 7.84
CA PRO A 59 6.50 1.92 6.75
C PRO A 59 7.66 0.94 6.62
N VAL A 60 8.00 0.59 5.39
CA VAL A 60 9.19 -0.17 5.02
C VAL A 60 10.16 0.76 4.31
N GLU A 61 11.28 1.06 4.96
CA GLU A 61 12.29 1.97 4.43
C GLU A 61 12.88 1.52 3.09
N VAL A 62 12.96 2.46 2.14
CA VAL A 62 13.65 2.33 0.86
C VAL A 62 15.12 2.71 1.07
N ARG A 63 15.99 1.70 1.04
CA ARG A 63 17.44 1.87 1.17
C ARG A 63 18.09 1.49 -0.15
N LEU A 64 18.66 2.47 -0.82
CA LEU A 64 19.34 2.28 -2.09
C LEU A 64 20.84 2.37 -1.88
N GLU A 65 21.56 1.33 -2.31
CA GLU A 65 23.03 1.33 -2.34
C GLU A 65 23.57 2.10 -3.57
N HIS A 66 22.71 2.34 -4.56
CA HIS A 66 23.02 2.96 -5.84
C HIS A 66 22.14 4.19 -6.06
N GLY A 67 22.63 5.17 -6.82
CA GLY A 67 21.85 6.35 -7.18
C GLY A 67 20.75 6.04 -8.18
N LEU A 68 19.67 6.85 -8.21
CA LEU A 68 18.57 6.65 -9.18
C LEU A 68 19.06 6.68 -10.63
N GLU A 69 20.04 7.53 -10.97
CA GLU A 69 20.60 7.59 -12.33
C GLU A 69 21.26 6.27 -12.76
N GLU A 70 21.89 5.56 -11.83
CA GLU A 70 22.54 4.28 -12.09
C GLU A 70 21.48 3.19 -12.30
N LEU A 71 20.47 3.15 -11.43
CA LEU A 71 19.33 2.24 -11.55
C LEU A 71 18.58 2.41 -12.89
N LEU A 72 18.47 3.65 -13.39
CA LEU A 72 17.83 3.91 -14.68
C LEU A 72 18.66 3.42 -15.88
N ARG A 73 19.98 3.27 -15.74
CA ARG A 73 20.88 2.79 -16.80
C ARG A 73 21.06 1.28 -16.78
N ASP A 74 20.92 0.65 -15.61
CA ASP A 74 21.05 -0.78 -15.43
C ASP A 74 19.71 -1.43 -15.04
N ARG A 75 19.06 -2.04 -16.03
CA ARG A 75 17.76 -2.70 -15.85
C ARG A 75 17.85 -3.92 -14.93
N GLU A 76 18.95 -4.66 -14.96
CA GLU A 76 19.10 -5.87 -14.12
C GLU A 76 19.27 -5.47 -12.66
N LEU A 77 20.07 -4.43 -12.40
CA LEU A 77 20.21 -3.82 -11.09
C LEU A 77 18.87 -3.28 -10.57
N LEU A 78 18.11 -2.55 -11.40
CA LEU A 78 16.80 -2.03 -11.02
C LEU A 78 15.83 -3.15 -10.63
N GLU A 79 15.72 -4.21 -11.44
CA GLU A 79 14.83 -5.35 -11.15
C GLU A 79 15.25 -6.06 -9.85
N SER A 80 16.56 -6.22 -9.60
CA SER A 80 17.07 -6.77 -8.35
C SER A 80 16.68 -5.92 -7.13
N VAL A 81 16.87 -4.60 -7.22
CA VAL A 81 16.50 -3.65 -6.17
C VAL A 81 15.00 -3.66 -5.92
N VAL A 82 14.18 -3.60 -6.96
CA VAL A 82 12.71 -3.63 -6.87
C VAL A 82 12.24 -4.94 -6.25
N SER A 83 12.76 -6.08 -6.70
CA SER A 83 12.39 -7.39 -6.18
C SER A 83 12.71 -7.54 -4.69
N SER A 84 13.89 -7.08 -4.27
CA SER A 84 14.30 -7.08 -2.85
C SER A 84 13.37 -6.22 -1.99
N HIS A 85 13.03 -5.01 -2.45
CA HIS A 85 12.10 -4.12 -1.74
C HIS A 85 10.67 -4.67 -1.73
N GLN A 86 10.20 -5.26 -2.82
CA GLN A 86 8.89 -5.89 -2.90
C GLN A 86 8.78 -7.09 -1.95
N GLN A 87 9.83 -7.90 -1.83
CA GLN A 87 9.84 -9.03 -0.89
C GLN A 87 9.78 -8.54 0.56
N ARG A 88 10.57 -7.51 0.91
CA ARG A 88 10.52 -6.89 2.24
C ARG A 88 9.13 -6.30 2.54
N LEU A 89 8.50 -5.68 1.54
CA LEU A 89 7.16 -5.11 1.66
C LEU A 89 6.09 -6.20 1.84
N LYS A 90 6.20 -7.34 1.16
CA LYS A 90 5.31 -8.49 1.40
C LYS A 90 5.41 -8.98 2.83
N GLU A 91 6.62 -9.18 3.33
CA GLU A 91 6.87 -9.73 4.67
C GLU A 91 6.40 -8.80 5.78
N LYS A 92 6.72 -7.50 5.68
CA LYS A 92 6.43 -6.52 6.73
C LYS A 92 5.10 -5.79 6.55
N GLY A 93 4.58 -5.77 5.33
CA GLY A 93 3.32 -5.13 4.96
C GLY A 93 2.24 -6.19 4.73
N ASP A 94 2.21 -6.78 3.54
CA ASP A 94 1.09 -7.63 3.07
C ASP A 94 0.73 -8.74 4.08
N TRP A 95 1.73 -9.50 4.55
CA TRP A 95 1.55 -10.63 5.46
C TRP A 95 1.10 -10.20 6.86
N VAL A 96 1.29 -8.93 7.21
CA VAL A 96 0.86 -8.36 8.49
C VAL A 96 -0.57 -7.85 8.36
N ILE A 97 -0.83 -6.97 7.39
CA ILE A 97 -2.10 -6.24 7.33
C ILE A 97 -3.23 -7.07 6.72
N TYR A 98 -2.95 -8.01 5.83
CA TYR A 98 -4.01 -8.78 5.18
C TYR A 98 -4.73 -9.71 6.18
N PRO A 99 -4.02 -10.53 6.99
CA PRO A 99 -4.67 -11.31 8.05
C PRO A 99 -5.37 -10.44 9.09
N LEU A 100 -4.76 -9.32 9.51
CA LEU A 100 -5.39 -8.37 10.43
C LEU A 100 -6.71 -7.83 9.87
N THR A 101 -6.73 -7.44 8.60
CA THR A 101 -7.92 -6.93 7.92
C THR A 101 -9.03 -7.98 7.94
N ILE A 102 -8.73 -9.22 7.56
CA ILE A 102 -9.71 -10.31 7.57
C ILE A 102 -10.22 -10.59 8.99
N GLN A 103 -9.36 -10.54 10.01
CA GLN A 103 -9.76 -10.70 11.40
C GLN A 103 -10.73 -9.60 11.86
N LEU A 104 -10.43 -8.33 11.56
CA LEU A 104 -11.30 -7.21 11.93
C LEU A 104 -12.67 -7.30 11.24
N ILE A 105 -12.70 -7.76 9.97
CA ILE A 105 -13.94 -8.03 9.24
C ILE A 105 -14.72 -9.18 9.88
N SER A 106 -14.07 -10.29 10.21
CA SER A 106 -14.74 -11.46 10.79
C SER A 106 -15.32 -11.19 12.18
N GLN A 107 -14.73 -10.23 12.90
CA GLN A 107 -15.22 -9.72 14.17
C GLN A 107 -16.36 -8.69 14.01
N GLY A 108 -16.72 -8.30 12.79
CA GLY A 108 -17.74 -7.30 12.52
C GLY A 108 -17.34 -5.88 12.94
N ARG A 109 -16.03 -5.60 13.08
CA ARG A 109 -15.53 -4.31 13.58
C ARG A 109 -15.50 -3.23 12.51
N PHE A 110 -15.39 -3.62 11.24
CA PHE A 110 -15.48 -2.69 10.12
C PHE A 110 -16.94 -2.45 9.72
N ALA A 111 -17.28 -1.18 9.51
CA ALA A 111 -18.51 -0.76 8.84
C ALA A 111 -18.19 0.18 7.68
N LEU A 112 -19.09 0.24 6.70
CA LEU A 112 -19.02 1.16 5.57
C LEU A 112 -20.33 1.93 5.49
N LEU A 113 -20.26 3.26 5.62
CA LEU A 113 -21.42 4.14 5.55
C LEU A 113 -21.05 5.34 4.67
N ASP A 114 -21.85 5.60 3.64
CA ASP A 114 -21.68 6.74 2.72
C ASP A 114 -20.25 6.91 2.15
N GLY A 115 -19.58 5.78 1.85
CA GLY A 115 -18.22 5.76 1.31
C GLY A 115 -17.11 5.99 2.36
N VAL A 116 -17.47 6.05 3.65
CA VAL A 116 -16.52 6.18 4.76
C VAL A 116 -16.42 4.85 5.50
N VAL A 117 -15.18 4.40 5.70
CA VAL A 117 -14.87 3.21 6.52
C VAL A 117 -14.87 3.61 7.99
N TYR A 118 -15.45 2.76 8.82
CA TYR A 118 -15.48 2.90 10.27
C TYR A 118 -14.87 1.67 10.93
N LEU A 119 -14.18 1.86 12.05
CA LEU A 119 -13.72 0.78 12.92
C LEU A 119 -14.26 1.01 14.33
N ASP A 120 -15.06 0.06 14.83
CA ASP A 120 -15.72 0.15 16.15
C ASP A 120 -16.53 1.44 16.36
N GLY A 121 -17.11 1.97 15.29
CA GLY A 121 -17.91 3.20 15.31
C GLY A 121 -17.12 4.49 15.05
N GLU A 122 -15.79 4.43 15.00
CA GLU A 122 -14.95 5.60 14.69
C GLU A 122 -14.63 5.68 13.19
N PRO A 123 -14.79 6.86 12.54
CA PRO A 123 -14.49 7.02 11.12
C PRO A 123 -12.99 6.97 10.84
N LEU A 124 -12.61 6.25 9.79
CA LEU A 124 -11.24 6.08 9.30
C LEU A 124 -11.13 6.54 7.84
N PRO A 125 -11.08 7.86 7.56
CA PRO A 125 -11.00 8.37 6.18
C PRO A 125 -9.71 7.94 5.45
N GLU A 126 -8.65 7.65 6.20
CA GLU A 126 -7.37 7.14 5.68
C GLU A 126 -7.15 5.65 5.97
N GLY A 127 -8.15 4.97 6.52
CA GLY A 127 -8.03 3.62 7.09
C GLY A 127 -7.26 3.58 8.41
N LEU A 128 -7.07 2.37 8.92
CA LEU A 128 -6.26 2.10 10.12
C LEU A 128 -4.77 2.09 9.72
N VAL A 129 -4.04 3.14 10.08
CA VAL A 129 -2.61 3.27 9.78
C VAL A 129 -1.78 2.69 10.92
N LEU A 130 -0.97 1.68 10.63
CA LEU A 130 -0.05 1.09 11.61
C LEU A 130 1.27 1.86 11.66
N GLY A 131 1.86 1.97 12.86
CA GLY A 131 3.15 2.63 13.08
C GLY A 131 3.18 4.12 12.75
N GLY A 132 2.02 4.79 12.85
CA GLY A 132 1.88 6.24 12.77
C GLY A 132 2.23 6.95 14.07
#